data_AF-A0A4S0MM72-F1
#
_entry.id   AF-A0A4S0MM72-F1
#
_cell.length_a   1.000
_cell.length_b   1.000
_cell.length_c   1.000
_cell.angle_alpha   90.00
_cell.angle_beta   90.00
_cell.angle_gamma   90.00
#
_symmetry.space_group_name_H-M   'P 1'
#
loop_
_entity.id
_entity.type
_entity.pdbx_description
1 polymer ?
#
loop_
_entity_poly.entity_id
_entity_poly.type
_entity_poly.pdbx_seq_one_letter_code
_entity_poly.pdbx_strand_id
1 'polypeptide(L)'
;IGDDVSDPKQGISVANKFVADGVKFVDGHFNSGVTIPASEVYAENGILVMTPSATNPKLTERGLWNTFRTCGRDDQQGKVAGDYIAKNFKDA
;
A
#
# COMPACT_ATOMS: atom_id res chain seq x y z
N ILE A 1 -3.63 -14.54 8.81
CA ILE A 1 -4.67 -13.65 8.24
C ILE A 1 -5.16 -12.70 9.33
N GLY A 2 -5.47 -11.46 9.01
CA GLY A 2 -5.96 -10.45 9.95
C GLY A 2 -6.86 -9.45 9.23
N ASP A 3 -7.94 -9.04 9.87
CA ASP A 3 -8.89 -8.06 9.34
C ASP A 3 -8.58 -6.70 9.95
N ASP A 4 -8.23 -5.74 9.11
CA ASP A 4 -7.93 -4.37 9.51
C ASP A 4 -9.15 -3.45 9.41
N VAL A 5 -10.30 -3.94 8.95
CA VAL A 5 -11.56 -3.20 8.79
C VAL A 5 -11.40 -1.85 8.08
N SER A 6 -10.42 -1.73 7.18
CA SER A 6 -10.05 -0.47 6.52
C SER A 6 -9.63 0.66 7.48
N ASP A 7 -9.32 0.34 8.74
CA ASP A 7 -8.91 1.28 9.76
C ASP A 7 -7.38 1.22 10.01
N PRO A 8 -6.67 2.36 9.99
CA PRO A 8 -5.23 2.40 10.20
C PRO A 8 -4.77 1.84 11.55
N LYS A 9 -5.52 2.05 12.64
CA LYS A 9 -5.13 1.58 13.98
C LYS A 9 -5.30 0.05 14.09
N GLN A 10 -6.35 -0.49 13.47
CA GLN A 10 -6.53 -1.94 13.39
C GLN A 10 -5.46 -2.58 12.50
N GLY A 11 -5.09 -1.95 11.38
CA GLY A 11 -3.96 -2.40 10.56
C GLY A 11 -2.64 -2.47 11.31
N ILE A 12 -2.32 -1.47 12.12
CA ILE A 12 -1.14 -1.50 13.02
C ILE A 12 -1.26 -2.65 14.04
N SER A 13 -2.45 -2.89 14.59
CA SER A 13 -2.68 -4.00 15.53
C SER A 13 -2.45 -5.36 14.86
N VAL A 14 -2.93 -5.54 13.63
CA VAL A 14 -2.68 -6.74 12.80
C VAL A 14 -1.18 -6.90 12.52
N ALA A 15 -0.48 -5.83 12.16
CA ALA A 15 0.95 -5.87 11.89
C ALA A 15 1.76 -6.31 13.13
N ASN A 16 1.46 -5.74 14.29
CA ASN A 16 2.09 -6.14 15.56
C ASN A 16 1.80 -7.60 15.92
N LYS A 17 0.58 -8.07 15.66
CA LYS A 17 0.24 -9.48 15.83
C LYS A 17 1.11 -10.36 14.93
N PHE A 18 1.27 -10.02 13.65
CA PHE A 18 2.11 -10.80 12.73
C PHE A 18 3.59 -10.80 13.15
N VAL A 19 4.08 -9.69 13.70
CA VAL A 19 5.42 -9.64 14.32
C VAL A 19 5.50 -10.65 15.48
N ALA A 20 4.53 -10.62 16.40
CA ALA A 20 4.50 -11.53 17.55
C ALA A 20 4.37 -13.01 17.13
N ASP A 21 3.61 -13.28 16.06
CA ASP A 21 3.44 -14.61 15.47
C ASP A 21 4.70 -15.07 14.68
N GLY A 22 5.74 -14.23 14.58
CA GLY A 22 7.00 -14.57 13.94
C GLY A 22 6.97 -14.58 12.41
N VAL A 23 5.95 -13.97 11.80
CA VAL A 23 5.80 -13.85 10.33
C VAL A 23 7.01 -13.15 9.72
N LYS A 24 7.43 -13.59 8.53
CA LYS A 24 8.58 -13.02 7.80
C LYS A 24 8.21 -12.33 6.49
N PHE A 25 7.06 -12.68 5.93
CA PHE A 25 6.53 -12.14 4.69
C PHE A 25 5.03 -11.90 4.83
N VAL A 26 4.56 -10.74 4.38
CA VAL A 26 3.16 -10.33 4.47
C VAL A 26 2.66 -9.97 3.07
N ASP A 27 1.61 -10.66 2.63
CA ASP A 27 0.71 -10.14 1.60
C ASP A 27 -0.07 -8.98 2.21
N GLY A 28 0.16 -7.79 1.67
CA GLY A 28 -0.07 -6.52 2.34
C GLY A 28 -1.54 -6.17 2.55
N HIS A 29 -1.76 -5.08 3.28
CA HIS A 29 -3.09 -4.52 3.51
C HIS A 29 -3.71 -4.02 2.21
N PHE A 30 -5.06 -3.96 2.17
CA PHE A 30 -5.77 -3.59 0.95
C PHE A 30 -5.70 -2.08 0.68
N ASN A 31 -6.01 -1.26 1.67
CA ASN A 31 -6.10 0.19 1.51
C ASN A 31 -4.74 0.87 1.68
N SER A 32 -4.44 1.88 0.87
CA SER A 32 -3.23 2.72 1.03
C SER A 32 -3.12 3.34 2.42
N GLY A 33 -4.24 3.84 2.97
CA GLY A 33 -4.28 4.47 4.29
C GLY A 33 -3.95 3.51 5.45
N VAL A 34 -4.09 2.21 5.24
CA VAL A 34 -3.76 1.17 6.23
C VAL A 34 -2.36 0.62 5.99
N THR A 35 -2.02 0.35 4.73
CA THR A 35 -0.72 -0.21 4.34
C THR A 35 0.44 0.70 4.74
N ILE A 36 0.29 2.02 4.55
CA ILE A 36 1.36 3.00 4.85
C ILE A 36 1.79 2.93 6.32
N PRO A 37 0.91 3.09 7.32
CA PRO A 37 1.33 2.99 8.71
C PRO A 37 1.73 1.57 9.13
N ALA A 38 1.05 0.53 8.62
CA ALA A 38 1.40 -0.86 8.93
C ALA A 38 2.81 -1.24 8.43
N SER A 39 3.24 -0.70 7.28
CA SER A 39 4.56 -0.99 6.72
C SER A 39 5.72 -0.47 7.57
N GLU A 40 5.50 0.56 8.40
CA GLU A 40 6.52 1.04 9.34
C GLU A 40 6.80 -0.05 10.39
N VAL A 41 5.75 -0.66 10.95
CA VAL A 41 5.87 -1.78 11.89
C VAL A 41 6.60 -2.95 11.24
N TYR A 42 6.27 -3.30 9.99
CA TYR A 42 6.96 -4.37 9.28
C TYR A 42 8.44 -4.02 9.02
N ALA A 43 8.75 -2.77 8.68
CA ALA A 43 10.13 -2.32 8.42
C ALA A 43 11.01 -2.38 9.66
N GLU A 44 10.50 -1.93 10.81
CA GLU A 44 11.19 -1.98 12.10
C GLU A 44 11.48 -3.42 12.55
N ASN A 45 10.63 -4.38 12.16
CA ASN A 45 10.70 -5.77 12.61
C ASN A 45 11.27 -6.74 11.56
N GLY A 46 11.83 -6.23 10.46
CA GLY A 46 12.52 -7.07 9.48
C GLY A 46 11.60 -7.91 8.59
N ILE A 47 10.34 -7.50 8.40
CA ILE A 47 9.31 -8.26 7.68
C ILE A 47 9.10 -7.65 6.30
N LEU A 48 9.20 -8.44 5.22
CA LEU A 48 8.86 -7.95 3.88
C LEU A 48 7.34 -7.88 3.71
N VAL A 49 6.85 -6.77 3.18
CA VAL A 49 5.44 -6.57 2.86
C VAL A 49 5.26 -6.22 1.38
N MET A 50 4.30 -6.88 0.74
CA MET A 50 3.93 -6.61 -0.66
C MET A 50 2.41 -6.51 -0.77
N THR A 51 1.88 -5.33 -1.08
CA THR A 51 0.43 -5.12 -1.24
C THR A 51 -0.01 -5.29 -2.70
N PRO A 52 -1.17 -5.93 -2.94
CA PRO A 52 -1.72 -6.10 -4.28
C PRO A 52 -2.60 -4.93 -4.74
N SER A 53 -2.84 -3.91 -3.91
CA SER A 53 -3.90 -2.93 -4.18
C SER A 53 -3.64 -1.48 -3.73
N ALA A 54 -2.66 -1.21 -2.88
CA ALA A 54 -2.41 0.16 -2.41
C ALA A 54 -1.70 1.03 -3.47
N THR A 55 -2.48 1.86 -4.15
CA THR A 55 -2.06 2.67 -5.30
C THR A 55 -1.36 3.98 -4.94
N ASN A 56 -1.38 4.42 -3.67
CA ASN A 56 -0.85 5.73 -3.30
C ASN A 56 0.69 5.77 -3.54
N PRO A 57 1.20 6.74 -4.32
CA PRO A 57 2.63 6.92 -4.58
C PRO A 57 3.53 6.83 -3.33
N LYS A 58 3.10 7.50 -2.26
CA LYS A 58 3.83 7.63 -0.98
C LYS A 58 4.22 6.29 -0.37
N LEU A 59 3.46 5.22 -0.64
CA LEU A 59 3.73 3.89 -0.11
C LEU A 59 5.20 3.48 -0.32
N THR A 60 5.70 3.58 -1.57
CA THR A 60 7.06 3.15 -1.95
C THR A 60 8.04 4.30 -2.11
N GLU A 61 7.59 5.56 -2.14
CA GLU A 61 8.48 6.73 -2.20
C GLU A 61 9.21 7.01 -0.88
N ARG A 62 8.73 6.43 0.23
CA ARG A 62 9.40 6.52 1.54
C ARG A 62 10.75 5.81 1.60
N GLY A 63 11.12 5.03 0.59
CA GLY A 63 12.43 4.36 0.53
C GLY A 63 12.60 3.21 1.54
N LEU A 64 11.50 2.66 2.07
CA LEU A 64 11.55 1.48 2.93
C LEU A 64 12.05 0.28 2.13
N TRP A 65 13.09 -0.40 2.63
CA TRP A 65 13.77 -1.48 1.92
C TRP A 65 12.89 -2.73 1.68
N ASN A 66 11.83 -2.88 2.47
CA ASN A 66 11.00 -4.08 2.59
C ASN A 66 9.56 -3.89 2.06
N THR A 67 9.23 -2.73 1.50
CA THR A 67 7.85 -2.37 1.16
C THR A 67 7.65 -2.28 -0.35
N PHE A 68 6.88 -3.22 -0.90
CA PHE A 68 6.63 -3.36 -2.34
C PHE A 68 5.13 -3.35 -2.66
N ARG A 69 4.81 -3.23 -3.95
CA ARG A 69 3.44 -3.37 -4.48
C ARG A 69 3.48 -4.08 -5.83
N THR A 70 2.40 -4.78 -6.17
CA THR A 70 2.19 -5.33 -7.52
C THR A 70 1.24 -4.48 -8.36
N CYS A 71 0.43 -3.60 -7.74
CA CYS A 71 -0.50 -2.72 -8.44
C CYS A 71 0.16 -1.45 -9.01
N GLY A 72 -0.55 -0.80 -9.93
CA GLY A 72 -0.19 0.52 -10.46
C GLY A 72 -0.28 1.64 -9.42
N ARG A 73 0.26 2.81 -9.77
CA ARG A 73 0.23 4.02 -8.94
C ARG A 73 -0.84 5.00 -9.39
N ASP A 74 -1.33 5.83 -8.47
CA ASP A 74 -2.33 6.87 -8.79
C ASP A 74 -1.79 7.91 -9.78
N ASP A 75 -0.51 8.28 -9.70
CA ASP A 75 0.11 9.29 -10.58
C ASP A 75 0.24 8.79 -12.04
N GLN A 76 0.58 7.52 -12.24
CA GLN A 76 0.58 6.91 -13.55
C GLN A 76 -0.83 6.78 -14.13
N GLN A 77 -1.80 6.34 -13.31
CA GLN A 77 -3.20 6.24 -13.72
C GLN A 77 -3.79 7.61 -14.08
N GLY A 78 -3.49 8.64 -13.27
CA GLY A 78 -3.91 10.01 -13.49
C GLY A 78 -3.40 10.58 -14.82
N LYS A 79 -2.14 10.31 -15.18
CA LYS A 79 -1.61 10.70 -16.49
C LYS A 79 -2.38 10.05 -17.64
N VAL A 80 -2.61 8.73 -17.57
CA VAL A 80 -3.36 8.00 -18.61
C VAL A 80 -4.76 8.56 -18.77
N ALA A 81 -5.47 8.80 -17.66
CA ALA A 81 -6.81 9.37 -17.68
C ALA A 81 -6.80 10.80 -18.26
N GLY A 82 -5.87 11.64 -17.84
CA GLY A 82 -5.71 13.00 -18.34
C GLY A 82 -5.45 13.05 -19.84
N ASP A 83 -4.52 12.23 -20.34
CA ASP A 83 -4.20 12.12 -21.77
C ASP A 83 -5.42 11.66 -22.59
N TYR A 84 -6.20 10.70 -22.05
CA TYR A 84 -7.40 10.21 -22.70
C TYR A 84 -8.49 11.29 -22.79
N ILE A 85 -8.75 12.02 -21.69
CA ILE A 85 -9.74 13.10 -21.65
C ILE A 85 -9.34 14.21 -22.63
N ALA A 86 -8.09 14.68 -22.53
CA ALA A 86 -7.56 15.73 -23.39
C ALA A 86 -7.57 15.32 -24.88
N LYS A 87 -7.53 14.03 -25.21
CA LYS A 87 -7.61 13.56 -26.60
C LYS A 87 -9.05 13.48 -27.13
N ASN A 88 -9.99 13.01 -26.31
CA ASN A 88 -11.31 12.59 -26.79
C ASN A 88 -12.46 13.54 -26.41
N PHE A 89 -12.25 14.46 -25.46
CA PHE A 89 -13.29 15.33 -24.90
C PHE A 89 -12.88 16.80 -24.86
N LYS A 90 -12.14 17.28 -25.87
CA LYS A 90 -11.65 18.68 -25.91
C LYS A 90 -12.76 19.73 -25.92
N ASP A 91 -13.90 19.40 -26.53
CA ASP A 91 -15.01 20.31 -26.79
C ASP A 91 -16.30 19.88 -26.06
N ALA A 92 -16.18 19.03 -25.04
CA ALA A 92 -17.30 18.55 -24.24
C ALA A 92 -17.86 19.62 -23.29
#